data_AF-A0A7R9CF21-F1
#
_entry.id   AF-A0A7R9CF21-F1
#
_cell.length_a   1.000
_cell.length_b   1.000
_cell.length_c   1.000
_cell.angle_alpha   90.00
_cell.angle_beta   90.00
_cell.angle_gamma   90.00
#
_symmetry.space_group_name_H-M   'P 1'
#
loop_
_entity.id
_entity.type
_entity.pdbx_description
1 polymer ?
#
loop_
_entity_poly.entity_id
_entity_poly.type
_entity_poly.pdbx_seq_one_letter_code
_entity_poly.pdbx_strand_id
1 'polypeptide(L)'
;MNSSPAVGGNRFVDYFVICGLDLSSGLEPDRLSGDNLQITPLERSYKSKILGHYPENVPWNPFDKNAVCMLCLPQGLKFRTQKHPLEPQFHSFIITREDGSRNYGFSYIFFEEIRNKKICSAMQTLQVH
;
A
#
# COMPACT_ATOMS: atom_id res chain seq x y z
N MET A 1 4.34 -5.35 40.32
CA MET A 1 4.35 -5.53 38.85
C MET A 1 2.97 -5.14 38.37
N ASN A 2 2.78 -3.90 37.92
CA ASN A 2 1.51 -3.45 37.36
C ASN A 2 1.42 -3.98 35.94
N SER A 3 0.54 -4.95 35.72
CA SER A 3 0.05 -5.31 34.40
C SER A 3 -0.75 -4.13 33.85
N SER A 4 -0.21 -3.46 32.83
CA SER A 4 -0.98 -2.52 32.00
C SER A 4 -2.23 -3.20 31.46
N PRO A 5 -3.39 -2.53 31.39
CA PRO A 5 -4.61 -3.17 30.93
C PRO A 5 -4.43 -3.56 29.46
N ALA A 6 -4.76 -4.81 29.12
CA ALA A 6 -4.88 -5.25 27.75
C ALA A 6 -6.09 -4.56 27.10
N VAL A 7 -5.89 -3.33 26.60
CA VAL A 7 -6.95 -2.59 25.89
C VAL A 7 -7.02 -3.12 24.46
N GLY A 8 -7.80 -4.19 24.27
CA GLY A 8 -7.99 -4.82 22.95
C GLY A 8 -8.49 -6.28 22.96
N GLY A 9 -8.78 -6.84 24.14
CA GLY A 9 -8.94 -8.29 24.38
C GLY A 9 -10.08 -9.05 23.67
N ASN A 10 -10.63 -8.58 22.56
CA ASN A 10 -11.60 -9.35 21.77
C ASN A 10 -11.62 -9.04 20.25
N ARG A 11 -10.60 -8.36 19.71
CA ARG A 11 -10.53 -8.03 18.28
C ARG A 11 -9.50 -8.90 17.57
N PHE A 12 -9.87 -9.43 16.41
CA PHE A 12 -8.97 -10.22 15.55
C PHE A 12 -7.83 -9.36 14.97
N VAL A 13 -8.13 -8.11 14.61
CA VAL A 13 -7.17 -7.11 14.14
C VAL A 13 -7.53 -5.73 14.71
N ASP A 14 -6.53 -4.87 14.89
CA ASP A 14 -6.72 -3.50 15.38
C ASP A 14 -7.40 -2.61 14.34
N TYR A 15 -6.94 -2.68 13.09
CA TYR A 15 -7.51 -1.96 11.96
C TYR A 15 -7.35 -2.74 10.64
N PHE A 16 -8.20 -2.42 9.68
CA PHE A 16 -8.21 -2.89 8.29
C PHE A 16 -7.98 -1.70 7.36
N VAL A 17 -7.23 -1.93 6.28
CA VAL A 17 -6.75 -0.87 5.40
C VAL A 17 -6.92 -1.29 3.95
N ILE A 18 -7.37 -0.35 3.13
CA ILE A 18 -7.37 -0.46 1.67
C ILE A 18 -6.36 0.55 1.16
N CYS A 19 -5.32 0.09 0.47
CA CYS A 19 -4.38 0.97 -0.21
C CYS A 19 -4.32 0.63 -1.70
N GLY A 20 -4.10 1.64 -2.54
CA GLY A 20 -4.09 1.45 -3.98
C GLY A 20 -3.90 2.75 -4.73
N LEU A 21 -4.42 2.79 -5.96
CA LEU A 21 -4.31 3.93 -6.86
C LEU A 21 -5.30 5.03 -6.45
N ASP A 22 -4.79 6.19 -6.05
CA ASP A 22 -5.61 7.38 -5.86
C ASP A 22 -5.83 8.10 -7.19
N LEU A 23 -7.05 8.00 -7.71
CA LEU A 23 -7.45 8.62 -8.96
C LEU A 23 -7.44 10.16 -8.91
N SER A 24 -7.41 10.76 -7.71
CA SER A 24 -7.41 12.22 -7.55
C SER A 24 -6.02 12.84 -7.74
N SER A 25 -4.95 12.17 -7.29
CA SER A 25 -3.57 12.64 -7.51
C SER A 25 -2.95 12.19 -8.82
N GLY A 26 -3.50 11.13 -9.44
CA GLY A 26 -2.90 10.54 -10.63
C GLY A 26 -1.65 9.72 -10.33
N LEU A 27 -0.75 9.60 -11.32
CA LEU A 27 0.42 8.73 -11.27
C LEU A 27 1.64 9.49 -10.74
N GLU A 28 2.02 9.22 -9.49
CA GLU A 28 3.25 9.73 -8.90
C GLU A 28 4.32 8.62 -8.87
N PRO A 29 5.52 8.83 -9.43
CA PRO A 29 6.62 7.86 -9.30
C PRO A 29 6.97 7.61 -7.83
N ASP A 30 7.20 6.35 -7.48
CA ASP A 30 7.72 5.99 -6.17
C ASP A 30 9.25 6.16 -6.13
N ARG A 31 9.68 7.29 -5.56
CA ARG A 31 11.09 7.67 -5.45
C ARG A 31 11.88 6.79 -4.48
N LEU A 32 11.21 6.08 -3.56
CA LEU A 32 11.86 5.21 -2.58
C LEU A 32 12.35 3.90 -3.21
N SER A 33 11.64 3.44 -4.23
CA SER A 33 11.97 2.24 -5.00
C SER A 33 13.01 2.44 -6.11
N GLY A 34 13.61 3.63 -6.20
CA GLY A 34 14.63 3.99 -7.20
C GLY A 34 14.01 4.70 -8.40
N ASP A 35 14.35 5.97 -8.57
CA ASP A 35 13.85 6.82 -9.65
C ASP A 35 14.65 6.55 -10.95
N ASN A 36 14.37 5.42 -11.61
CA ASN A 36 14.99 5.08 -12.89
C ASN A 36 14.05 5.46 -14.03
N LEU A 37 14.21 6.68 -14.55
CA LEU A 37 13.49 7.15 -15.74
C LEU A 37 13.73 6.28 -16.98
N GLN A 38 14.78 5.45 -16.97
CA GLN A 38 15.12 4.46 -18.01
C GLN A 38 14.25 3.19 -17.96
N ILE A 39 13.43 3.01 -16.92
CA ILE A 39 12.52 1.86 -16.79
C ILE A 39 11.18 2.21 -17.43
N THR A 40 10.64 1.27 -18.20
CA THR A 40 9.36 1.46 -18.88
C THR A 40 8.25 1.70 -17.85
N PRO A 41 7.17 2.42 -18.21
CA PRO A 41 6.14 2.80 -17.24
C PRO A 41 5.39 1.63 -16.62
N LEU A 42 5.37 0.47 -17.28
CA LEU A 42 4.78 -0.77 -16.75
C LEU A 42 5.70 -1.48 -15.76
N GLU A 43 7.01 -1.25 -15.86
CA GLU A 43 8.02 -1.85 -14.98
C GLU A 43 8.33 -0.95 -13.77
N ARG A 44 7.96 0.33 -13.85
CA ARG A 44 8.11 1.31 -12.77
C ARG A 44 7.06 1.12 -11.66
N SER A 45 7.46 1.42 -10.44
CA SER A 45 6.60 1.56 -9.27
C SER A 45 6.07 2.99 -9.11
N TYR A 46 4.82 3.08 -8.68
CA TYR A 46 4.13 4.33 -8.39
C TYR A 46 3.75 4.36 -6.92
N LYS A 47 3.52 5.56 -6.38
CA LYS A 47 3.04 5.71 -5.03
C LYS A 47 1.63 5.16 -4.91
N SER A 48 1.41 4.33 -3.90
CA SER A 48 0.08 3.99 -3.42
C SER A 48 -0.41 5.03 -2.41
N LYS A 49 -1.72 5.02 -2.14
CA LYS A 49 -2.31 5.76 -1.03
C LYS A 49 -3.28 4.90 -0.26
N ILE A 50 -3.51 5.26 1.01
CA ILE A 50 -4.62 4.73 1.79
C ILE A 50 -5.93 5.29 1.24
N LEU A 51 -6.76 4.40 0.71
CA LEU A 51 -8.09 4.67 0.16
C LEU A 51 -9.18 4.47 1.22
N GLY A 52 -8.93 3.61 2.21
CA GLY A 52 -9.82 3.37 3.34
C GLY A 52 -9.06 2.83 4.54
N HIS A 53 -9.52 3.18 5.75
CA HIS A 53 -8.94 2.77 7.02
C HIS A 53 -10.06 2.62 8.06
N TYR A 54 -10.14 1.46 8.72
CA TYR A 54 -11.25 1.11 9.59
C TYR A 54 -10.77 0.33 10.84
N PRO A 55 -11.24 0.68 12.05
CA PRO A 55 -11.96 1.90 12.37
C PRO A 55 -11.05 3.13 12.24
N GLU A 56 -11.62 4.34 12.14
CA GLU A 56 -10.81 5.55 11.96
C GLU A 56 -9.85 5.84 13.12
N ASN A 57 -10.20 5.40 14.33
CA ASN A 57 -9.39 5.62 15.52
C ASN A 57 -9.25 4.35 16.36
N VAL A 58 -8.00 4.00 16.65
CA VAL A 58 -7.60 2.93 17.56
C VAL A 58 -6.61 3.52 18.58
N PRO A 59 -7.08 3.96 19.76
CA PRO A 59 -6.25 4.75 20.69
C PRO A 59 -4.97 4.04 21.17
N TRP A 60 -4.99 2.71 21.26
CA TRP A 60 -3.85 1.89 21.69
C TRP A 60 -2.91 1.50 20.54
N ASN A 61 -3.34 1.71 19.29
CA ASN A 61 -2.53 1.47 18.11
C ASN A 61 -2.74 2.60 17.09
N PRO A 62 -2.13 3.78 17.31
CA PRO A 62 -2.24 4.90 16.39
C PRO A 62 -1.80 4.52 14.98
N PHE A 63 -2.60 4.91 13.99
CA PHE A 63 -2.39 4.54 12.60
C PHE A 63 -1.25 5.33 11.97
N ASP A 64 -0.16 4.63 11.61
CA ASP A 64 0.91 5.21 10.78
C ASP A 64 0.60 5.02 9.30
N LYS A 65 -0.02 6.04 8.71
CA LYS A 65 -0.43 6.04 7.30
C LYS A 65 0.74 5.77 6.35
N ASN A 66 1.92 6.32 6.62
CA ASN A 66 3.05 6.24 5.69
C ASN A 66 3.72 4.87 5.77
N ALA A 67 4.00 4.39 6.99
CA ALA A 67 4.58 3.08 7.18
C ALA A 67 3.67 1.97 6.65
N VAL A 68 2.37 2.02 6.97
CA VAL A 68 1.41 1.03 6.49
C VAL A 68 1.29 1.07 4.96
N CYS A 69 1.19 2.25 4.35
CA CYS A 69 1.08 2.34 2.89
C CYS A 69 2.31 1.77 2.16
N MET A 70 3.51 2.03 2.68
CA MET A 70 4.78 1.50 2.15
C MET A 70 4.87 -0.01 2.33
N LEU A 71 4.48 -0.53 3.49
CA LEU A 71 4.59 -1.96 3.81
C LEU A 71 3.47 -2.79 3.20
N CYS A 72 2.30 -2.21 2.90
CA CYS A 72 1.22 -2.92 2.22
C CYS A 72 1.54 -3.24 0.75
N LEU A 73 2.39 -2.44 0.12
CA LEU A 73 2.88 -2.63 -1.25
C LEU A 73 4.41 -2.46 -1.26
N PRO A 74 5.18 -3.48 -0.81
CA PRO A 74 6.63 -3.36 -0.62
C PRO A 74 7.41 -3.15 -1.92
N GLN A 75 6.80 -3.41 -3.08
CA GLN A 75 7.37 -3.12 -4.40
C GLN A 75 6.70 -1.90 -5.08
N GLY A 76 5.96 -1.09 -4.32
CA GLY A 76 5.13 -0.01 -4.81
C GLY A 76 3.92 -0.47 -5.60
N LEU A 77 3.10 0.49 -6.04
CA LEU A 77 1.97 0.25 -6.93
C LEU A 77 2.48 -0.02 -8.34
N LYS A 78 2.02 -1.12 -8.96
CA LYS A 78 2.46 -1.55 -10.28
C LYS A 78 1.29 -1.66 -11.24
N PHE A 79 1.59 -1.45 -12.52
CA PHE A 79 0.65 -1.69 -13.60
C PHE A 79 1.04 -2.95 -14.34
N ARG A 80 0.04 -3.74 -14.74
CA ARG A 80 0.23 -4.96 -15.53
C ARG A 80 -0.78 -4.98 -16.66
N THR A 81 -0.38 -5.58 -17.76
CA THR A 81 -1.31 -5.99 -18.84
C THR A 81 -1.77 -7.43 -18.63
N GLN A 82 -2.84 -7.85 -19.30
CA GLN A 82 -3.35 -9.23 -19.27
C GLN A 82 -2.32 -10.30 -19.71
N LYS A 83 -1.26 -9.89 -20.41
CA LYS A 83 -0.11 -10.77 -20.76
C LYS A 83 0.72 -11.22 -19.55
N HIS A 84 0.59 -10.56 -18.41
CA HIS A 84 1.33 -10.90 -17.19
C HIS A 84 0.47 -11.75 -16.27
N PRO A 85 1.07 -12.64 -15.46
CA PRO A 85 0.36 -13.28 -14.35
C PRO A 85 -0.23 -12.20 -13.43
N LEU A 86 -1.53 -12.30 -13.17
CA LEU A 86 -2.27 -11.41 -12.27
C LEU A 86 -2.59 -12.11 -10.95
N GLU A 87 -1.78 -13.11 -10.57
CA GLU A 87 -1.96 -13.87 -9.34
C GLU A 87 -1.80 -12.96 -8.12
N PRO A 88 -2.75 -13.01 -7.17
CA PRO A 88 -2.64 -12.28 -5.92
C PRO A 88 -1.41 -12.70 -5.11
N GLN A 89 -0.83 -11.77 -4.38
CA GLN A 89 0.29 -12.01 -3.48
C GLN A 89 -0.13 -11.78 -2.04
N PHE A 90 0.42 -12.57 -1.13
CA PHE A 90 0.22 -12.40 0.30
C PHE A 90 1.57 -12.31 0.98
N HIS A 91 1.72 -11.35 1.90
CA HIS A 91 2.91 -11.29 2.76
C HIS A 91 2.58 -10.68 4.11
N SER A 92 3.43 -10.96 5.10
CA SER A 92 3.40 -10.30 6.40
C SER A 92 4.47 -9.21 6.49
N PHE A 93 4.32 -8.32 7.46
CA PHE A 93 5.31 -7.32 7.83
C PHE A 93 5.20 -6.98 9.32
N ILE A 94 6.24 -6.36 9.87
CA ILE A 94 6.29 -5.91 11.27
C ILE A 94 6.67 -4.43 11.30
N ILE A 95 5.89 -3.63 12.02
CA ILE A 95 6.26 -2.25 12.37
C ILE A 95 6.76 -2.26 13.81
N THR A 96 8.03 -1.90 14.00
CA THR A 96 8.61 -1.73 15.34
C THR A 96 8.51 -0.25 15.70
N ARG A 97 7.83 0.06 16.81
CA ARG A 97 7.72 1.43 17.32
C ARG A 97 8.95 1.78 18.16
N GLU A 98 9.12 3.08 18.43
CA GLU A 98 10.23 3.61 19.23
C GLU A 98 10.25 3.07 20.67
N ASP A 99 9.09 2.74 21.23
CA ASP A 99 8.95 2.11 22.55
C ASP A 99 9.29 0.60 22.57
N GLY A 100 9.70 0.04 21.42
CA GLY A 100 10.01 -1.37 21.24
C GLY A 100 8.79 -2.27 21.01
N SER A 101 7.57 -1.73 21.07
CA SER A 101 6.36 -2.48 20.72
C SER A 101 6.34 -2.83 19.23
N ARG A 102 5.64 -3.91 18.88
CA ARG A 102 5.56 -4.44 17.51
C ARG A 102 4.10 -4.55 17.07
N ASN A 103 3.80 -3.99 15.90
CA ASN A 103 2.55 -4.24 15.19
C ASN A 103 2.79 -5.26 14.09
N TYR A 104 1.92 -6.25 14.00
CA TYR A 104 1.97 -7.29 12.97
C TYR A 104 0.94 -6.99 11.89
N GLY A 105 1.41 -6.91 10.65
CA GLY A 105 0.56 -6.64 9.49
C GLY A 105 0.59 -7.79 8.49
N PHE A 106 -0.51 -7.92 7.75
CA PHE A 106 -0.66 -8.85 6.65
C PHE A 106 -1.27 -8.11 5.46
N SER A 107 -0.70 -8.30 4.28
CA SER A 107 -1.14 -7.68 3.04
C SER A 107 -1.63 -8.75 2.09
N TYR A 108 -2.80 -8.49 1.48
CA TYR A 108 -3.27 -9.23 0.32
C TYR A 108 -3.31 -8.28 -0.88
N ILE A 109 -2.44 -8.54 -1.85
CA ILE A 109 -2.19 -7.67 -3.00
C ILE A 109 -2.80 -8.32 -4.23
N PHE A 110 -3.61 -7.59 -4.97
CA PHE A 110 -4.23 -8.05 -6.21
C PHE A 110 -4.30 -6.92 -7.22
N PHE A 111 -4.52 -7.27 -8.49
CA PHE A 111 -4.72 -6.31 -9.56
C PHE A 111 -6.20 -6.08 -9.81
N GLU A 112 -6.59 -4.83 -10.05
CA GLU A 112 -7.92 -4.46 -10.52
C GLU A 112 -7.86 -3.82 -11.91
N GLU A 113 -8.97 -3.89 -12.64
CA GLU A 113 -9.08 -3.27 -13.96
C GLU A 113 -9.17 -1.74 -13.85
N ILE A 114 -8.26 -1.03 -14.51
CA ILE A 114 -8.30 0.43 -14.57
C ILE A 114 -9.28 0.88 -15.64
N ARG A 115 -10.40 1.45 -15.20
CA ARG A 115 -11.42 2.04 -16.08
C ARG A 115 -11.31 3.56 -16.21
N ASN A 116 -10.42 4.18 -15.43
CA ASN A 116 -10.24 5.62 -15.45
C ASN A 116 -9.45 6.04 -16.70
N LYS A 117 -10.11 6.75 -17.62
CA LYS A 117 -9.52 7.20 -18.89
C LYS A 117 -8.27 8.08 -18.70
N LYS A 118 -8.21 8.92 -17.66
CA LYS A 118 -7.05 9.79 -17.41
C LYS A 118 -5.81 8.96 -17.08
N ILE A 119 -5.98 7.91 -16.26
CA ILE A 119 -4.89 6.98 -15.94
C ILE A 119 -4.47 6.20 -17.18
N CYS A 120 -5.43 5.69 -17.95
CA CYS A 120 -5.13 4.97 -19.20
C CYS A 120 -4.33 5.84 -20.18
N SER A 121 -4.76 7.09 -20.40
CA SER A 121 -4.04 8.04 -21.26
C SER A 121 -2.65 8.36 -20.72
N ALA A 122 -2.50 8.59 -19.41
CA ALA A 122 -1.20 8.83 -18.81
C ALA A 122 -0.24 7.64 -19.02
N MET A 123 -0.69 6.40 -18.81
CA MET A 123 0.12 5.21 -19.04
C MET A 123 0.52 5.04 -20.51
N GLN A 124 -0.39 5.36 -21.45
CA GLN A 124 -0.08 5.34 -22.88
C GLN A 124 0.98 6.38 -23.25
N THR A 125 0.84 7.63 -22.77
CA THR A 125 1.84 8.68 -23.03
C THR A 125 3.22 8.30 -22.48
N LEU A 126 3.26 7.74 -21.27
CA LEU A 126 4.51 7.32 -20.67
C LEU A 126 5.20 6.19 -21.45
N GLN A 127 4.44 5.32 -22.16
CA GLN A 127 5.01 4.17 -22.90
C GLN A 127 5.68 4.55 -24.23
N VAL A 128 5.44 5.75 -24.74
CA VAL A 128 5.94 6.24 -26.03
C VAL A 128 7.30 6.95 -25.87
N HIS A 129 7.80 7.07 -24.64
CA HIS A 129 9.10 7.65 -24.27
C HIS A 129 9.95 6.61 -23.54
#